data_AF-A0A353V2S0-F1
#
_entry.id   AF-A0A353V2S0-F1
#
_cell.length_a   1.000
_cell.length_b   1.000
_cell.length_c   1.000
_cell.angle_alpha   90.00
_cell.angle_beta   90.00
_cell.angle_gamma   90.00
#
_symmetry.space_group_name_H-M   'P 1'
#
loop_
_entity.id
_entity.type
_entity.pdbx_description
1 polymer ?
#
loop_
_entity_poly.entity_id
_entity_poly.type
_entity_poly.pdbx_seq_one_letter_code
_entity_poly.pdbx_strand_id
1 'polypeptide(L)'
;MTHARRFVRRAPLLLLLTLAVWVAPATAQPTKAPPAKPQPAAAQPAKSQPATAQPAKAAVEGCATCHRDTGDERLAGPVKLFDGDIHKAKGFGCVACHGGDGKSAEMDAMDPAKGYVGKPGRGQLTQLCGRCHSDARFMKQYNPALRVDQVAEYATSVHGRRLRELNDPKVATCANCHPAHSIKPPSDPASSVHPLRVAQTCGQCHADAKYMAGYKIPTDQLAKYTQSVHWKTMSAKGDLSAPTCNDCHGNHGAAPPGVSWVGNVCGQCHTVMADLFGKSVHARAFRDLGVPGCATCHENHDIKPASTEMLGLGGPAVCSTCHDAGSKGGRAAVEMRALIDGLRTERDRASEILARAEQAGMEVSQARFELGGANDELVKARAAVHAFQVAAVKKEAEAGLTIAQKVYARGVRALEDLRFRRTGLVVSLVIIVVLIAALVLKIRQIERRTRSPIQG
;
A
#
# COMPACT_ATOMS: atom_id res chain seq x y z
N MET A 1 70.57 -23.75 -6.83
CA MET A 1 71.96 -23.34 -7.11
C MET A 1 72.16 -23.24 -8.61
N THR A 2 72.63 -22.08 -9.07
CA THR A 2 73.49 -21.79 -10.24
C THR A 2 73.05 -22.07 -11.69
N HIS A 3 72.91 -20.95 -12.43
CA HIS A 3 73.34 -20.62 -13.81
C HIS A 3 72.90 -21.50 -15.01
N ALA A 4 72.02 -21.02 -15.89
CA ALA A 4 72.20 -20.04 -16.99
C ALA A 4 72.88 -20.60 -18.26
N ARG A 5 72.12 -20.66 -19.38
CA ARG A 5 72.63 -20.41 -20.74
C ARG A 5 71.48 -20.09 -21.72
N ARG A 6 71.71 -19.02 -22.49
CA ARG A 6 70.85 -18.40 -23.53
C ARG A 6 70.76 -19.30 -24.77
N PHE A 7 69.66 -19.25 -25.53
CA PHE A 7 69.70 -19.32 -26.99
C PHE A 7 68.46 -18.66 -27.67
N VAL A 8 68.75 -17.56 -28.38
CA VAL A 8 68.22 -17.02 -29.65
C VAL A 8 66.70 -16.79 -29.86
N ARG A 9 66.42 -15.51 -30.17
CA ARG A 9 65.16 -14.89 -30.60
C ARG A 9 64.73 -15.32 -32.01
N ARG A 10 63.42 -15.53 -32.21
CA ARG A 10 62.70 -15.22 -33.46
C ARG A 10 61.36 -14.54 -33.08
N ALA A 11 61.12 -13.36 -33.63
CA ALA A 11 59.91 -12.57 -33.46
C ALA A 11 58.92 -12.83 -34.60
N PRO A 12 57.60 -12.69 -34.38
CA PRO A 12 56.68 -12.36 -35.46
C PRO A 12 56.28 -10.88 -35.43
N LEU A 13 56.24 -10.32 -36.63
CA LEU A 13 55.81 -8.98 -37.03
C LEU A 13 54.42 -8.62 -36.48
N LEU A 14 54.28 -7.45 -35.87
CA LEU A 14 53.01 -6.79 -35.57
C LEU A 14 52.91 -5.54 -36.45
N LEU A 15 51.94 -5.53 -37.37
CA LEU A 15 51.61 -4.41 -38.24
C LEU A 15 51.03 -3.26 -37.39
N LEU A 16 51.73 -2.12 -37.35
CA LEU A 16 51.22 -0.86 -36.80
C LEU A 16 50.63 -0.03 -37.95
N LEU A 17 49.30 0.13 -37.96
CA LEU A 17 48.57 1.11 -38.76
C LEU A 17 48.54 2.43 -38.00
N THR A 18 49.26 3.43 -38.50
CA THR A 18 49.22 4.82 -38.01
C THR A 18 48.08 5.57 -38.68
N LEU A 19 47.07 5.98 -37.90
CA LEU A 19 46.04 6.93 -38.33
C LEU A 19 46.44 8.33 -37.85
N ALA A 20 46.86 9.17 -38.80
CA ALA A 20 47.07 10.59 -38.60
C ALA A 20 45.72 11.30 -38.44
N VAL A 21 45.49 11.95 -37.29
CA VAL A 21 44.34 12.82 -37.06
C VAL A 21 44.68 14.22 -37.55
N TRP A 22 43.99 14.64 -38.62
CA TRP A 22 43.93 16.02 -39.08
C TRP A 22 42.98 16.82 -38.18
N VAL A 23 43.47 17.92 -37.59
CA VAL A 23 42.65 18.90 -36.85
C VAL A 23 42.37 20.07 -37.80
N ALA A 24 41.10 20.26 -38.17
CA ALA A 24 40.63 21.45 -38.86
C ALA A 24 40.12 22.51 -37.84
N PRO A 25 40.24 23.82 -38.12
CA PRO A 25 39.76 24.86 -37.21
C PRO A 25 38.26 25.06 -37.38
N ALA A 26 37.51 24.99 -36.28
CA ALA A 26 36.07 25.25 -36.27
C ALA A 26 35.78 26.76 -36.24
N THR A 27 35.05 27.23 -37.25
CA THR A 27 34.41 28.55 -37.30
C THR A 27 33.25 28.61 -36.30
N ALA A 28 33.26 29.60 -35.41
CA ALA A 28 32.24 29.82 -34.40
C ALA A 28 30.93 30.36 -35.00
N GLN A 29 29.81 29.67 -34.74
CA GLN A 29 28.46 30.20 -34.86
C GLN A 29 27.98 30.71 -33.49
N PRO A 30 27.18 31.80 -33.43
CA PRO A 30 26.76 32.40 -32.17
C PRO A 30 25.67 31.56 -31.51
N THR A 31 26.01 30.91 -30.40
CA THR A 31 25.05 30.21 -29.55
C THR A 31 24.27 31.23 -28.72
N LYS A 32 22.94 31.20 -28.80
CA LYS A 32 22.06 31.90 -27.85
C LYS A 32 22.36 31.38 -26.44
N ALA A 33 22.61 32.32 -25.53
CA ALA A 33 22.89 32.03 -24.13
C ALA A 33 21.73 31.26 -23.47
N PRO A 34 22.01 30.24 -22.65
CA PRO A 34 20.98 29.60 -21.82
C PRO A 34 20.42 30.61 -20.79
N PRO A 35 19.13 30.52 -20.42
CA PRO A 35 18.57 31.40 -19.40
C PRO A 35 19.33 31.22 -18.09
N ALA A 36 19.72 32.36 -17.50
CA ALA A 36 20.44 32.42 -16.24
C ALA A 36 19.68 31.65 -15.15
N LYS A 37 20.39 30.78 -14.43
CA LYS A 37 19.91 30.21 -13.17
C LYS A 37 19.51 31.37 -12.24
N PRO A 38 18.35 31.33 -11.56
CA PRO A 38 18.03 32.36 -10.59
C PRO A 38 19.12 32.38 -9.52
N GLN A 39 19.83 33.51 -9.45
CA GLN A 39 20.78 33.79 -8.38
C GLN A 39 20.02 33.73 -7.05
N PRO A 40 20.54 33.08 -6.01
CA PRO A 40 20.00 33.27 -4.68
C PRO A 40 20.13 34.77 -4.36
N ALA A 41 19.00 35.41 -4.12
CA ALA A 41 18.97 36.82 -3.73
C ALA A 41 19.97 37.02 -2.59
N ALA A 42 20.89 37.97 -2.78
CA ALA A 42 21.84 38.37 -1.75
C ALA A 42 21.06 38.69 -0.48
N ALA A 43 21.31 37.90 0.56
CA ALA A 43 20.77 38.16 1.89
C ALA A 43 21.24 39.55 2.31
N GLN A 44 20.29 40.47 2.45
CA GLN A 44 20.53 41.74 3.11
C GLN A 44 21.07 41.45 4.52
N PRO A 45 22.04 42.23 5.03
CA PRO A 45 22.50 42.07 6.40
C PRO A 45 21.30 42.22 7.32
N ALA A 46 20.96 41.14 8.02
CA ALA A 46 19.88 41.12 8.98
C ALA A 46 20.12 42.24 9.99
N LYS A 47 19.26 43.27 9.95
CA LYS A 47 19.09 44.16 11.10
C LYS A 47 18.80 43.26 12.29
N SER A 48 19.64 43.36 13.31
CA SER A 48 19.56 42.62 14.56
C SER A 48 18.11 42.52 15.03
N GLN A 49 17.52 41.34 14.84
CA GLN A 49 16.24 41.00 15.44
C GLN A 49 16.45 40.95 16.96
N PRO A 50 15.54 41.53 17.76
CA PRO A 50 15.61 41.35 19.21
C PRO A 50 15.53 39.85 19.53
N ALA A 51 16.33 39.42 20.49
CA ALA A 51 16.50 38.04 20.90
C ALA A 51 15.17 37.29 20.94
N THR A 52 15.11 36.16 20.23
CA THR A 52 14.00 35.22 20.26
C THR A 52 13.79 34.76 21.71
N ALA A 53 12.76 35.29 22.35
CA ALA A 53 12.25 34.75 23.60
C ALA A 53 11.84 33.29 23.36
N GLN A 54 12.39 32.38 24.17
CA GLN A 54 11.91 31.01 24.26
C GLN A 54 10.39 31.03 24.53
N PRO A 55 9.59 30.12 23.92
CA PRO A 55 8.21 29.97 24.34
C PRO A 55 8.21 29.51 25.79
N ALA A 56 7.66 30.33 26.68
CA ALA A 56 7.51 30.01 28.08
C ALA A 56 6.71 28.69 28.22
N LYS A 57 7.27 27.73 28.98
CA LYS A 57 6.53 26.55 29.45
C LYS A 57 5.28 27.02 30.21
N ALA A 58 4.15 26.37 29.92
CA ALA A 58 2.80 26.69 30.37
C ALA A 58 2.68 27.28 31.79
N ALA A 59 2.20 28.53 31.86
CA ALA A 59 1.31 28.97 32.92
C ALA A 59 -0.08 29.11 32.27
N VAL A 60 -0.94 28.12 32.46
CA VAL A 60 -2.34 28.18 32.00
C VAL A 60 -3.22 28.15 33.22
N GLU A 61 -3.66 29.30 33.71
CA GLU A 61 -4.83 29.37 34.60
C GLU A 61 -5.72 30.60 34.33
N GLY A 62 -5.22 31.73 33.83
CA GLY A 62 -6.05 32.93 33.62
C GLY A 62 -7.12 32.78 32.53
N CYS A 63 -6.70 32.54 31.27
CA CYS A 63 -7.62 32.50 30.13
C CYS A 63 -8.65 31.37 30.24
N ALA A 64 -8.19 30.16 30.61
CA ALA A 64 -9.05 28.98 30.66
C ALA A 64 -10.10 29.08 31.78
N THR A 65 -9.73 29.63 32.94
CA THR A 65 -10.67 29.82 34.07
C THR A 65 -11.74 30.85 33.70
N CYS A 66 -11.33 32.05 33.27
CA CYS A 66 -12.28 33.09 32.87
C CYS A 66 -13.21 32.63 31.74
N HIS A 67 -12.68 32.04 30.66
CA HIS A 67 -13.51 31.55 29.54
C HIS A 67 -14.44 30.39 29.90
N ARG A 68 -14.10 29.57 30.89
CA ARG A 68 -14.98 28.52 31.40
C ARG A 68 -16.14 29.10 32.21
N ASP A 69 -15.85 30.12 33.01
CA ASP A 69 -16.79 30.66 34.00
C ASP A 69 -17.69 31.77 33.42
N THR A 70 -17.44 32.24 32.19
CA THR A 70 -18.28 33.24 31.50
C THR A 70 -19.74 32.80 31.24
N GLY A 71 -20.03 31.49 31.27
CA GLY A 71 -21.34 30.96 30.90
C GLY A 71 -21.67 30.99 29.39
N ASP A 72 -20.77 31.50 28.54
CA ASP A 72 -20.93 31.48 27.08
C ASP A 72 -20.29 30.22 26.49
N GLU A 73 -21.11 29.30 25.99
CA GLU A 73 -20.63 28.04 25.40
C GLU A 73 -19.70 28.25 24.19
N ARG A 74 -19.74 29.39 23.50
CA ARG A 74 -18.80 29.70 22.41
C ARG A 74 -17.37 29.90 22.93
N LEU A 75 -17.23 30.28 24.20
CA LEU A 75 -15.95 30.51 24.88
C LEU A 75 -15.57 29.32 25.76
N ALA A 76 -16.54 28.75 26.49
CA ALA A 76 -16.33 27.59 27.36
C ALA A 76 -16.07 26.30 26.58
N GLY A 77 -16.71 26.11 25.41
CA GLY A 77 -16.56 24.92 24.57
C GLY A 77 -15.10 24.61 24.18
N PRO A 78 -14.36 25.56 23.56
CA PRO A 78 -12.93 25.41 23.28
C PRO A 78 -12.08 25.03 24.49
N VAL A 79 -12.38 25.60 25.66
CA VAL A 79 -11.66 25.28 26.91
C VAL A 79 -11.90 23.82 27.31
N LYS A 80 -13.15 23.34 27.24
CA LYS A 80 -13.52 21.94 27.57
C LYS A 80 -12.82 20.93 26.65
N LEU A 81 -12.68 21.26 25.36
CA LEU A 81 -12.07 20.36 24.36
C LEU A 81 -10.53 20.31 24.47
N PHE A 82 -9.90 21.41 24.89
CA PHE A 82 -8.45 21.57 24.85
C PHE A 82 -7.67 20.61 25.73
N ASP A 83 -8.33 20.00 26.71
CA ASP A 83 -7.72 19.00 27.60
C ASP A 83 -7.15 17.80 26.82
N GLY A 84 -7.77 17.43 25.70
CA GLY A 84 -7.35 16.32 24.86
C GLY A 84 -6.44 16.70 23.68
N ASP A 85 -5.96 17.95 23.62
CA ASP A 85 -5.15 18.47 22.51
C ASP A 85 -3.66 18.15 22.69
N ILE A 86 -3.00 17.73 21.60
CA ILE A 86 -1.57 17.41 21.58
C ILE A 86 -0.69 18.61 21.95
N HIS A 87 -1.11 19.84 21.63
CA HIS A 87 -0.36 21.04 21.98
C HIS A 87 -0.37 21.27 23.49
N LYS A 88 -1.51 21.05 24.16
CA LYS A 88 -1.59 21.09 25.62
C LYS A 88 -0.67 20.05 26.25
N ALA A 89 -0.71 18.82 25.75
CA ALA A 89 0.16 17.73 26.21
C ALA A 89 1.67 18.04 26.01
N LYS A 90 2.01 18.94 25.09
CA LYS A 90 3.38 19.43 24.84
C LYS A 90 3.70 20.75 25.55
N GLY A 91 2.82 21.25 26.41
CA GLY A 91 3.02 22.42 27.25
C GLY A 91 2.69 23.76 26.58
N PHE A 92 1.95 23.75 25.46
CA PHE A 92 1.45 24.97 24.83
C PHE A 92 0.08 25.33 25.37
N GLY A 93 -0.05 26.56 25.89
CA GLY A 93 -1.30 27.13 26.36
C GLY A 93 -2.03 27.97 25.31
N CYS A 94 -3.15 28.57 25.71
CA CYS A 94 -4.00 29.41 24.85
C CYS A 94 -3.22 30.50 24.11
N VAL A 95 -2.28 31.15 24.82
CA VAL A 95 -1.46 32.26 24.30
C VAL A 95 -0.52 31.85 23.18
N ALA A 96 -0.16 30.56 23.05
CA ALA A 96 0.70 30.09 21.98
C ALA A 96 0.04 30.29 20.60
N CYS A 97 -1.29 30.20 20.55
CA CYS A 97 -2.07 30.37 19.33
C CYS A 97 -2.80 31.72 19.27
N HIS A 98 -3.33 32.19 20.40
CA HIS A 98 -4.18 33.38 20.47
C HIS A 98 -3.43 34.64 20.90
N GLY A 99 -2.18 34.54 21.37
CA GLY A 99 -1.44 35.68 21.95
C GLY A 99 -2.04 36.17 23.27
N GLY A 100 -1.68 37.38 23.69
CA GLY A 100 -2.13 37.96 24.95
C GLY A 100 -1.30 37.52 26.16
N ASP A 101 -1.83 37.76 27.36
CA ASP A 101 -1.17 37.42 28.63
C ASP A 101 -1.88 36.28 29.36
N GLY A 102 -1.25 35.11 29.41
CA GLY A 102 -1.80 33.92 30.04
C GLY A 102 -1.79 33.94 31.57
N LYS A 103 -1.12 34.93 32.17
CA LYS A 103 -1.03 35.10 33.63
C LYS A 103 -2.16 35.95 34.20
N SER A 104 -2.80 36.78 33.37
CA SER A 104 -3.95 37.59 33.77
C SER A 104 -5.25 36.84 33.46
N ALA A 105 -6.22 36.92 34.38
CA ALA A 105 -7.60 36.48 34.17
C ALA A 105 -8.54 37.66 33.82
N GLU A 106 -7.99 38.87 33.78
CA GLU A 106 -8.72 40.10 33.50
C GLU A 106 -8.80 40.40 32.00
N MET A 107 -9.65 41.35 31.62
CA MET A 107 -9.87 41.72 30.22
C MET A 107 -8.59 42.26 29.53
N ASP A 108 -7.64 42.78 30.30
CA ASP A 108 -6.34 43.26 29.80
C ASP A 108 -5.45 42.11 29.27
N ALA A 109 -5.77 40.86 29.60
CA ALA A 109 -5.10 39.67 29.04
C ALA A 109 -5.27 39.58 27.52
N MET A 110 -6.37 40.14 27.00
CA MET A 110 -6.75 40.13 25.59
C MET A 110 -6.37 41.42 24.84
N ASP A 111 -5.46 42.22 25.39
CA ASP A 111 -4.99 43.44 24.75
C ASP A 111 -4.23 43.12 23.44
N PRO A 112 -4.64 43.69 22.28
CA PRO A 112 -3.90 43.57 21.03
C PRO A 112 -2.43 44.01 21.11
N ALA A 113 -2.09 44.95 22.00
CA ALA A 113 -0.71 45.37 22.25
C ALA A 113 0.16 44.24 22.82
N LYS A 114 -0.46 43.24 23.47
CA LYS A 114 0.18 42.00 23.95
C LYS A 114 0.13 40.88 22.89
N GLY A 115 -0.17 41.23 21.64
CA GLY A 115 -0.23 40.31 20.51
C GLY A 115 -1.46 39.41 20.49
N TYR A 116 -2.52 39.75 21.23
CA TYR A 116 -3.77 38.99 21.20
C TYR A 116 -4.47 39.10 19.83
N VAL A 117 -4.88 37.97 19.26
CA VAL A 117 -5.49 37.89 17.92
C VAL A 117 -6.94 37.40 17.92
N GLY A 118 -7.53 37.12 19.09
CA GLY A 118 -8.89 36.60 19.18
C GLY A 118 -9.08 35.29 18.43
N LYS A 119 -10.23 35.09 17.79
CA LYS A 119 -10.49 33.94 16.90
C LYS A 119 -9.84 34.20 15.53
N PRO A 120 -8.79 33.45 15.15
CA PRO A 120 -8.13 33.66 13.86
C PRO A 120 -9.10 33.39 12.70
N GLY A 121 -9.06 34.25 11.68
CA GLY A 121 -9.79 34.04 10.44
C GLY A 121 -9.25 32.84 9.65
N ARG A 122 -10.07 32.29 8.75
CA ARG A 122 -9.73 31.09 7.96
C ARG A 122 -8.40 31.23 7.19
N GLY A 123 -8.18 32.38 6.54
CA GLY A 123 -6.94 32.67 5.81
C GLY A 123 -5.72 32.88 6.72
N GLN A 124 -5.92 33.25 7.98
CA GLN A 124 -4.84 33.45 8.96
C GLN A 124 -4.34 32.12 9.56
N LEU A 125 -5.16 31.05 9.53
CA LEU A 125 -4.80 29.75 10.11
C LEU A 125 -3.53 29.15 9.50
N THR A 126 -3.31 29.31 8.20
CA THR A 126 -2.10 28.80 7.53
C THR A 126 -0.84 29.44 8.11
N GLN A 127 -0.85 30.76 8.32
CA GLN A 127 0.27 31.47 8.93
C GLN A 127 0.42 31.11 10.41
N LEU A 128 -0.69 31.05 11.14
CA LEU A 128 -0.69 30.72 12.57
C LEU A 128 -0.06 29.37 12.86
N CYS A 129 -0.52 28.31 12.17
CA CYS A 129 0.04 26.97 12.33
C CYS A 129 1.48 26.90 11.81
N GLY A 130 1.75 27.57 10.68
CA GLY A 130 3.06 27.60 10.02
C GLY A 130 4.18 28.22 10.84
N ARG A 131 3.87 29.12 11.78
CA ARG A 131 4.87 29.69 12.72
C ARG A 131 5.71 28.62 13.42
N CYS A 132 5.12 27.48 13.71
CA CYS A 132 5.79 26.34 14.34
C CYS A 132 5.91 25.17 13.37
N HIS A 133 4.81 24.78 12.72
CA HIS A 133 4.74 23.61 11.82
C HIS A 133 5.36 23.86 10.44
N SER A 134 6.08 24.96 10.25
CA SER A 134 6.94 25.19 9.09
C SER A 134 8.39 25.57 9.46
N ASP A 135 8.75 25.40 10.74
CA ASP A 135 10.10 25.61 11.24
C ASP A 135 10.73 24.28 11.70
N ALA A 136 11.70 23.78 10.92
CA ALA A 136 12.43 22.56 11.22
C ALA A 136 13.17 22.62 12.56
N ARG A 137 13.75 23.77 12.91
CA ARG A 137 14.52 23.93 14.15
C ARG A 137 13.61 23.83 15.35
N PHE A 138 12.44 24.46 15.25
CA PHE A 138 11.41 24.40 16.28
C PHE A 138 10.86 22.98 16.42
N MET A 139 10.35 22.38 15.34
CA MET A 139 9.70 21.07 15.42
C MET A 139 10.63 19.94 15.84
N LYS A 140 11.94 20.04 15.55
CA LYS A 140 12.93 19.06 16.03
C LYS A 140 13.00 18.97 17.56
N GLN A 141 12.58 19.98 18.30
CA GLN A 141 12.55 19.95 19.77
C GLN A 141 11.35 19.17 20.33
N TYR A 142 10.26 19.05 19.56
CA TYR A 142 8.98 18.51 20.05
C TYR A 142 8.56 17.22 19.34
N ASN A 143 8.78 17.15 18.03
CA ASN A 143 8.53 15.98 17.19
C ASN A 143 9.45 15.99 15.95
N PRO A 144 10.67 15.44 16.07
CA PRO A 144 11.63 15.36 14.95
C PRO A 144 11.13 14.57 13.73
N ALA A 145 10.13 13.69 13.90
CA ALA A 145 9.57 12.90 12.81
C ALA A 145 8.53 13.68 12.00
N LEU A 146 8.02 14.81 12.53
CA LEU A 146 7.07 15.63 11.80
C LEU A 146 7.82 16.43 10.73
N ARG A 147 7.31 16.36 9.51
CA ARG A 147 7.75 17.24 8.43
C ARG A 147 7.41 18.70 8.73
N VAL A 148 7.97 19.65 7.97
CA VAL A 148 7.73 21.10 8.16
C VAL A 148 7.44 21.84 6.85
N ASP A 149 7.08 21.10 5.81
CA ASP A 149 6.74 21.64 4.49
C ASP A 149 5.23 21.60 4.23
N GLN A 150 4.41 21.24 5.22
CA GLN A 150 2.95 21.10 5.09
C GLN A 150 2.27 22.39 4.64
N VAL A 151 2.75 23.55 5.09
CA VAL A 151 2.21 24.84 4.64
C VAL A 151 2.54 25.10 3.17
N ALA A 152 3.75 24.76 2.75
CA ALA A 152 4.15 24.86 1.35
C ALA A 152 3.34 23.90 0.48
N GLU A 153 3.14 22.65 0.91
CA GLU A 153 2.27 21.70 0.21
C GLU A 153 0.80 22.18 0.18
N TYR A 154 0.28 22.68 1.30
CA TYR A 154 -1.08 23.22 1.34
C TYR A 154 -1.28 24.35 0.34
N ALA A 155 -0.29 25.22 0.16
CA ALA A 155 -0.33 26.29 -0.83
C ALA A 155 -0.43 25.79 -2.30
N THR A 156 -0.05 24.53 -2.57
CA THR A 156 -0.20 23.88 -3.89
C THR A 156 -1.49 23.07 -4.02
N SER A 157 -2.21 22.80 -2.92
CA SER A 157 -3.49 22.08 -2.94
C SER A 157 -4.60 22.89 -3.62
N VAL A 158 -5.67 22.22 -4.09
CA VAL A 158 -6.85 22.92 -4.62
C VAL A 158 -7.53 23.77 -3.54
N HIS A 159 -7.57 23.27 -2.30
CA HIS A 159 -8.11 24.01 -1.16
C HIS A 159 -7.31 25.29 -0.88
N GLY A 160 -5.99 25.19 -0.76
CA GLY A 160 -5.13 26.32 -0.47
C GLY A 160 -5.08 27.37 -1.57
N ARG A 161 -5.07 26.95 -2.85
CA ARG A 161 -5.17 27.88 -3.98
C ARG A 161 -6.47 28.67 -3.95
N ARG A 162 -7.62 27.99 -3.81
CA ARG A 162 -8.93 28.65 -3.75
C ARG A 162 -9.08 29.56 -2.53
N LEU A 163 -8.54 29.16 -1.38
CA LEU A 163 -8.53 30.01 -0.18
C LEU A 163 -7.73 31.29 -0.42
N ARG A 164 -6.54 31.18 -1.00
CA ARG A 164 -5.64 32.32 -1.23
C ARG A 164 -6.10 33.24 -2.36
N GLU A 165 -6.50 32.65 -3.48
CA GLU A 165 -6.74 33.36 -4.75
C GLU A 165 -8.18 33.85 -4.87
N LEU A 166 -9.14 33.11 -4.31
CA LEU A 166 -10.58 33.40 -4.44
C LEU A 166 -11.23 33.78 -3.10
N ASN A 167 -10.48 33.74 -1.99
CA ASN A 167 -11.00 33.90 -0.64
C ASN A 167 -12.21 32.98 -0.36
N ASP A 168 -12.20 31.78 -0.93
CA ASP A 168 -13.32 30.85 -0.87
C ASP A 168 -13.53 30.37 0.57
N PRO A 169 -14.66 30.72 1.24
CA PRO A 169 -14.85 30.36 2.64
C PRO A 169 -15.19 28.88 2.83
N LYS A 170 -15.55 28.18 1.75
CA LYS A 170 -16.03 26.79 1.80
C LYS A 170 -14.92 25.75 1.60
N VAL A 171 -13.69 26.14 1.30
CA VAL A 171 -12.59 25.16 1.16
C VAL A 171 -11.97 24.80 2.49
N ALA A 172 -11.47 23.57 2.60
CA ALA A 172 -10.85 23.08 3.83
C ALA A 172 -9.58 23.88 4.19
N THR A 173 -9.38 24.10 5.49
CA THR A 173 -8.16 24.68 6.09
C THR A 173 -7.50 23.65 7.00
N CYS A 174 -6.35 23.99 7.60
CA CYS A 174 -5.70 23.15 8.61
C CYS A 174 -6.67 22.65 9.68
N ALA A 175 -7.55 23.54 10.17
CA ALA A 175 -8.49 23.25 11.25
C ALA A 175 -9.66 22.34 10.85
N ASN A 176 -9.91 22.14 9.55
CA ASN A 176 -10.95 21.21 9.09
C ASN A 176 -10.51 19.74 9.21
N CYS A 177 -9.21 19.48 9.03
CA CYS A 177 -8.64 18.14 9.19
C CYS A 177 -8.00 17.95 10.57
N HIS A 178 -7.49 19.02 11.19
CA HIS A 178 -6.99 19.05 12.57
C HIS A 178 -7.87 19.97 13.43
N PRO A 179 -9.02 19.48 13.94
CA PRO A 179 -9.97 20.28 14.69
C PRO A 179 -9.31 21.09 15.78
N ALA A 180 -9.39 22.42 15.68
CA ALA A 180 -8.80 23.32 16.64
C ALA A 180 -9.30 22.98 18.06
N HIS A 181 -8.42 23.17 19.05
CA HIS A 181 -8.68 22.86 20.45
C HIS A 181 -8.95 21.38 20.76
N SER A 182 -8.76 20.46 19.80
CA SER A 182 -8.88 19.02 20.01
C SER A 182 -7.97 18.22 19.07
N ILE A 183 -6.84 18.81 18.70
CA ILE A 183 -5.90 18.24 17.72
C ILE A 183 -5.25 16.99 18.34
N LYS A 184 -5.33 15.87 17.61
CA LYS A 184 -4.80 14.57 18.02
C LYS A 184 -3.79 14.03 17.02
N PRO A 185 -2.77 13.26 17.45
CA PRO A 185 -1.83 12.64 16.52
C PRO A 185 -2.54 11.61 15.63
N PRO A 186 -2.03 11.32 14.40
CA PRO A 186 -2.65 10.33 13.50
C PRO A 186 -2.74 8.90 14.05
N SER A 187 -1.92 8.57 15.06
CA SER A 187 -1.94 7.28 15.74
C SER A 187 -3.08 7.13 16.75
N ASP A 188 -3.75 8.22 17.13
CA ASP A 188 -4.90 8.18 18.04
C ASP A 188 -6.17 7.81 17.25
N PRO A 189 -6.88 6.72 17.59
CA PRO A 189 -8.12 6.33 16.91
C PRO A 189 -9.23 7.38 16.92
N ALA A 190 -9.21 8.34 17.85
CA ALA A 190 -10.15 9.45 17.90
C ALA A 190 -9.75 10.62 16.98
N SER A 191 -8.54 10.60 16.39
CA SER A 191 -8.08 11.65 15.49
C SER A 191 -8.83 11.64 14.16
N SER A 192 -9.27 12.81 13.69
CA SER A 192 -9.86 12.99 12.35
C SER A 192 -8.92 12.61 11.21
N VAL A 193 -7.61 12.59 11.45
CA VAL A 193 -6.58 12.16 10.49
C VAL A 193 -6.08 10.73 10.74
N HIS A 194 -6.71 9.98 11.65
CA HIS A 194 -6.46 8.55 11.77
C HIS A 194 -6.90 7.83 10.48
N PRO A 195 -6.15 6.84 9.94
CA PRO A 195 -6.46 6.20 8.65
C PRO A 195 -7.93 5.76 8.50
N LEU A 196 -8.50 5.14 9.54
CA LEU A 196 -9.92 4.71 9.59
C LEU A 196 -10.95 5.85 9.54
N ARG A 197 -10.54 7.10 9.79
CA ARG A 197 -11.41 8.28 9.88
C ARG A 197 -11.22 9.27 8.74
N VAL A 198 -10.09 9.24 8.02
CA VAL A 198 -9.80 10.16 6.91
C VAL A 198 -10.93 10.20 5.90
N ALA A 199 -11.49 9.04 5.50
CA ALA A 199 -12.60 8.99 4.55
C ALA A 199 -13.83 9.77 5.04
N GLN A 200 -14.17 9.64 6.32
CA GLN A 200 -15.26 10.40 6.93
C GLN A 200 -14.92 11.89 7.00
N THR A 201 -13.68 12.24 7.36
CA THR A 201 -13.20 13.63 7.40
C THR A 201 -13.33 14.32 6.05
N CYS A 202 -12.90 13.69 4.96
CA CYS A 202 -13.11 14.20 3.60
C CYS A 202 -14.61 14.26 3.26
N GLY A 203 -15.35 13.22 3.66
CA GLY A 203 -16.78 13.07 3.45
C GLY A 203 -17.66 14.16 4.05
N GLN A 204 -17.23 14.81 5.13
CA GLN A 204 -17.96 15.93 5.75
C GLN A 204 -18.32 17.03 4.74
N CYS A 205 -17.47 17.25 3.74
CA CYS A 205 -17.75 18.15 2.63
C CYS A 205 -18.01 17.38 1.33
N HIS A 206 -17.15 16.42 0.97
CA HIS A 206 -17.20 15.76 -0.34
C HIS A 206 -18.38 14.79 -0.53
N ALA A 207 -19.07 14.39 0.55
CA ALA A 207 -20.30 13.60 0.45
C ALA A 207 -21.58 14.45 0.62
N ASP A 208 -21.44 15.77 0.85
CA ASP A 208 -22.56 16.71 0.98
C ASP A 208 -22.83 17.42 -0.34
N ALA A 209 -23.85 16.96 -1.06
CA ALA A 209 -24.28 17.54 -2.33
C ALA A 209 -24.69 19.02 -2.23
N LYS A 210 -25.28 19.45 -1.10
CA LYS A 210 -25.69 20.84 -0.89
C LYS A 210 -24.48 21.72 -0.65
N TYR A 211 -23.52 21.25 0.14
CA TYR A 211 -22.26 21.96 0.36
C TYR A 211 -21.46 22.10 -0.94
N MET A 212 -21.42 21.02 -1.74
CA MET A 212 -20.59 20.91 -2.94
C MET A 212 -21.21 21.40 -4.25
N ALA A 213 -22.48 21.79 -4.26
CA ALA A 213 -23.22 22.21 -5.46
C ALA A 213 -22.48 23.25 -6.33
N GLY A 214 -21.68 24.14 -5.72
CA GLY A 214 -20.90 25.16 -6.42
C GLY A 214 -19.61 24.68 -7.11
N TYR A 215 -19.13 23.47 -6.83
CA TYR A 215 -17.81 23.00 -7.24
C TYR A 215 -17.80 22.07 -8.46
N LYS A 216 -18.97 21.69 -8.99
CA LYS A 216 -19.11 20.81 -10.17
C LYS A 216 -18.28 19.52 -10.11
N ILE A 217 -18.13 18.95 -8.92
CA ILE A 217 -17.56 17.61 -8.73
C ILE A 217 -18.64 16.67 -8.19
N PRO A 218 -18.58 15.36 -8.51
CA PRO A 218 -19.55 14.42 -7.94
C PRO A 218 -19.36 14.29 -6.43
N THR A 219 -20.36 13.78 -5.70
CA THR A 219 -20.33 13.60 -4.23
C THR A 219 -20.58 12.17 -3.76
N ASP A 220 -20.43 11.20 -4.65
CA ASP A 220 -20.67 9.78 -4.40
C ASP A 220 -19.41 9.01 -3.97
N GLN A 221 -18.25 9.68 -3.87
CA GLN A 221 -16.96 9.00 -3.69
C GLN A 221 -16.84 8.32 -2.34
N LEU A 222 -17.37 8.89 -1.26
CA LEU A 222 -17.38 8.23 0.04
C LEU A 222 -18.19 6.92 -0.01
N ALA A 223 -19.35 6.95 -0.66
CA ALA A 223 -20.22 5.78 -0.79
C ALA A 223 -19.56 4.68 -1.64
N LYS A 224 -18.81 5.07 -2.68
CA LYS A 224 -18.00 4.15 -3.50
C LYS A 224 -16.79 3.60 -2.73
N TYR A 225 -16.02 4.47 -2.09
CA TYR A 225 -14.80 4.09 -1.38
C TYR A 225 -15.09 3.13 -0.23
N THR A 226 -16.18 3.31 0.52
CA THR A 226 -16.56 2.38 1.60
C THR A 226 -16.96 0.98 1.10
N GLN A 227 -17.21 0.81 -0.20
CA GLN A 227 -17.46 -0.50 -0.81
C GLN A 227 -16.18 -1.16 -1.37
N SER A 228 -15.11 -0.38 -1.50
CA SER A 228 -13.84 -0.82 -2.10
C SER A 228 -13.10 -1.86 -1.26
N VAL A 229 -12.20 -2.58 -1.91
CA VAL A 229 -11.29 -3.54 -1.26
C VAL A 229 -10.32 -2.85 -0.31
N HIS A 230 -9.90 -1.61 -0.59
CA HIS A 230 -9.01 -0.86 0.29
C HIS A 230 -9.72 -0.53 1.62
N TRP A 231 -10.94 0.01 1.57
CA TRP A 231 -11.71 0.26 2.79
C TRP A 231 -12.01 -1.01 3.57
N LYS A 232 -12.43 -2.08 2.89
CA LYS A 232 -12.73 -3.37 3.56
C LYS A 232 -11.51 -3.98 4.23
N THR A 233 -10.33 -3.85 3.61
CA THR A 233 -9.06 -4.32 4.18
C THR A 233 -8.72 -3.53 5.44
N MET A 234 -8.88 -2.21 5.41
CA MET A 234 -8.63 -1.35 6.57
C MET A 234 -9.65 -1.58 7.71
N SER A 235 -10.95 -1.54 7.39
CA SER A 235 -12.04 -1.55 8.37
C SER A 235 -12.39 -2.92 8.94
N ALA A 236 -12.33 -3.98 8.13
CA ALA A 236 -12.72 -5.32 8.58
C ALA A 236 -11.51 -6.18 9.01
N LYS A 237 -10.33 -5.99 8.40
CA LYS A 237 -9.13 -6.76 8.76
C LYS A 237 -8.16 -6.01 9.68
N GLY A 238 -8.40 -4.72 9.93
CA GLY A 238 -7.53 -3.88 10.76
C GLY A 238 -6.20 -3.53 10.12
N ASP A 239 -6.04 -3.72 8.82
CA ASP A 239 -4.79 -3.44 8.10
C ASP A 239 -4.74 -1.96 7.68
N LEU A 240 -4.11 -1.15 8.53
CA LEU A 240 -3.95 0.29 8.32
C LEU A 240 -2.96 0.65 7.20
N SER A 241 -2.29 -0.34 6.58
CA SER A 241 -1.46 -0.11 5.39
C SER A 241 -2.30 0.03 4.11
N ALA A 242 -3.57 -0.36 4.15
CA ALA A 242 -4.49 -0.16 3.05
C ALA A 242 -4.78 1.34 2.84
N PRO A 243 -4.73 1.84 1.59
CA PRO A 243 -4.77 3.28 1.34
C PRO A 243 -6.17 3.87 1.53
N THR A 244 -6.22 5.13 1.95
CA THR A 244 -7.40 5.98 2.08
C THR A 244 -7.26 7.26 1.24
N CYS A 245 -8.21 8.19 1.36
CA CYS A 245 -8.41 9.26 0.37
C CYS A 245 -7.13 10.09 0.12
N ASN A 246 -6.44 10.44 1.20
CA ASN A 246 -5.19 11.22 1.20
C ASN A 246 -3.98 10.46 0.63
N ASP A 247 -3.97 9.13 0.58
CA ASP A 247 -2.86 8.38 -0.03
C ASP A 247 -2.85 8.53 -1.55
N CYS A 248 -4.03 8.74 -2.15
CA CYS A 248 -4.16 9.01 -3.58
C CYS A 248 -4.20 10.50 -3.94
N HIS A 249 -4.87 11.31 -3.11
CA HIS A 249 -5.05 12.74 -3.36
C HIS A 249 -3.98 13.62 -2.73
N GLY A 250 -3.17 13.09 -1.83
CA GLY A 250 -2.24 13.85 -1.00
C GLY A 250 -2.86 14.31 0.33
N ASN A 251 -1.98 14.57 1.30
CA ASN A 251 -2.36 15.02 2.65
C ASN A 251 -2.58 16.53 2.71
N HIS A 252 -1.50 17.28 2.77
CA HIS A 252 -1.53 18.74 2.83
C HIS A 252 -1.57 19.32 1.42
N GLY A 253 -0.88 18.70 0.45
CA GLY A 253 -0.97 18.99 -0.98
C GLY A 253 -2.20 18.38 -1.69
N ALA A 254 -3.32 18.21 -0.99
CA ALA A 254 -4.51 17.53 -1.49
C ALA A 254 -4.98 18.09 -2.86
N ALA A 255 -4.81 17.29 -3.90
CA ALA A 255 -5.22 17.58 -5.26
C ALA A 255 -5.70 16.29 -5.94
N PRO A 256 -6.73 16.34 -6.80
CA PRO A 256 -7.03 15.22 -7.68
C PRO A 256 -5.78 14.83 -8.46
N PRO A 257 -5.36 13.55 -8.45
CA PRO A 257 -4.28 13.12 -9.32
C PRO A 257 -4.69 13.44 -10.75
N GLY A 258 -3.83 14.16 -11.48
CA GLY A 258 -4.04 14.36 -12.91
C GLY A 258 -4.09 13.00 -13.61
N VAL A 259 -4.68 12.95 -14.79
CA VAL A 259 -4.91 11.67 -15.48
C VAL A 259 -3.63 10.85 -15.67
N SER A 260 -2.51 11.51 -15.98
CA SER A 260 -1.18 10.90 -16.09
C SER A 260 -0.60 10.40 -14.75
N TRP A 261 -1.12 10.86 -13.62
CA TRP A 261 -0.61 10.58 -12.27
C TRP A 261 -1.34 9.43 -11.57
N VAL A 262 -2.56 9.08 -12.00
CA VAL A 262 -3.34 7.98 -11.40
C VAL A 262 -2.55 6.66 -11.42
N GLY A 263 -1.86 6.37 -12.53
CA GLY A 263 -1.01 5.18 -12.62
C GLY A 263 0.18 5.19 -11.65
N ASN A 264 0.78 6.37 -11.42
CA ASN A 264 1.91 6.51 -10.50
C ASN A 264 1.48 6.31 -9.05
N VAL A 265 0.29 6.77 -8.67
CA VAL A 265 -0.28 6.58 -7.33
C VAL A 265 -0.46 5.09 -7.03
N CYS A 266 -1.12 4.35 -7.93
CA CYS A 266 -1.31 2.90 -7.76
C CYS A 266 0.04 2.16 -7.69
N GLY A 267 1.00 2.60 -8.51
CA GLY A 267 2.33 1.98 -8.62
C GLY A 267 3.23 2.11 -7.39
N GLN A 268 2.92 3.00 -6.44
CA GLN A 268 3.69 3.10 -5.19
C GLN A 268 3.60 1.82 -4.34
N CYS A 269 2.44 1.16 -4.38
CA CYS A 269 2.20 -0.11 -3.68
C CYS A 269 2.14 -1.30 -4.66
N HIS A 270 1.53 -1.13 -5.82
CA HIS A 270 1.40 -2.18 -6.85
C HIS A 270 2.56 -2.14 -7.86
N THR A 271 3.79 -2.12 -7.35
CA THR A 271 5.02 -1.87 -8.13
C THR A 271 5.22 -2.86 -9.26
N VAL A 272 5.02 -4.16 -9.02
CA VAL A 272 5.14 -5.22 -10.03
C VAL A 272 4.14 -5.01 -11.16
N MET A 273 2.89 -4.70 -10.83
CA MET A 273 1.84 -4.48 -11.82
C MET A 273 2.12 -3.22 -12.64
N ALA A 274 2.57 -2.16 -11.98
CA ALA A 274 2.93 -0.90 -12.63
C ALA A 274 4.13 -1.05 -13.58
N ASP A 275 5.16 -1.82 -13.19
CA ASP A 275 6.33 -2.08 -14.04
C ASP A 275 5.94 -2.87 -15.30
N LEU A 276 5.13 -3.94 -15.14
CA LEU A 276 4.63 -4.73 -16.27
C LEU A 276 3.73 -3.87 -17.17
N PHE A 277 2.80 -3.12 -16.59
CA PHE A 277 1.90 -2.23 -17.31
C PHE A 277 2.69 -1.18 -18.10
N GLY A 278 3.68 -0.54 -17.48
CA GLY A 278 4.49 0.52 -18.10
C GLY A 278 5.23 0.09 -19.37
N LYS A 279 5.55 -1.21 -19.49
CA LYS A 279 6.18 -1.81 -20.68
C LYS A 279 5.19 -2.25 -21.76
N SER A 280 3.89 -2.17 -21.48
CA SER A 280 2.84 -2.68 -22.36
C SER A 280 2.39 -1.69 -23.44
N VAL A 281 1.64 -2.20 -24.41
CA VAL A 281 1.00 -1.38 -25.46
C VAL A 281 -0.07 -0.44 -24.89
N HIS A 282 -0.76 -0.84 -23.81
CA HIS A 282 -1.80 -0.03 -23.17
C HIS A 282 -1.23 1.20 -22.48
N ALA A 283 -0.03 1.12 -21.88
CA ALA A 283 0.58 2.28 -21.24
C ALA A 283 0.83 3.44 -22.22
N ARG A 284 1.31 3.13 -23.43
CA ARG A 284 1.46 4.14 -24.50
C ARG A 284 0.11 4.69 -24.92
N ALA A 285 -0.83 3.81 -25.27
CA ALA A 285 -2.15 4.22 -25.76
C ALA A 285 -2.91 5.10 -24.76
N PHE A 286 -2.93 4.72 -23.48
CA PHE A 286 -3.67 5.47 -22.46
C PHE A 286 -3.03 6.81 -22.11
N ARG A 287 -1.69 6.90 -22.15
CA ARG A 287 -1.01 8.19 -22.01
C ARG A 287 -1.35 9.11 -23.18
N ASP A 288 -1.33 8.59 -24.40
CA ASP A 288 -1.58 9.39 -25.60
C ASP A 288 -3.06 9.83 -25.70
N LEU A 289 -3.99 9.02 -25.18
CA LEU A 289 -5.41 9.35 -25.02
C LEU A 289 -5.72 10.24 -23.80
N GLY A 290 -4.76 10.43 -22.90
CA GLY A 290 -4.97 11.16 -21.64
C GLY A 290 -6.04 10.53 -20.76
N VAL A 291 -6.05 9.18 -20.65
CA VAL A 291 -6.96 8.41 -19.77
C VAL A 291 -6.21 7.70 -18.63
N PRO A 292 -6.83 7.51 -17.45
CA PRO A 292 -6.11 7.04 -16.27
C PRO A 292 -5.89 5.53 -16.31
N GLY A 293 -4.71 5.09 -16.72
CA GLY A 293 -4.51 3.71 -17.19
C GLY A 293 -4.96 2.59 -16.26
N CYS A 294 -4.59 2.61 -14.97
CA CYS A 294 -5.01 1.58 -14.02
C CYS A 294 -6.52 1.64 -13.74
N ALA A 295 -7.05 2.86 -13.55
CA ALA A 295 -8.44 3.09 -13.21
C ALA A 295 -9.41 2.78 -14.36
N THR A 296 -8.94 2.81 -15.61
CA THR A 296 -9.73 2.37 -16.78
C THR A 296 -10.25 0.94 -16.64
N CYS A 297 -9.51 0.07 -15.94
CA CYS A 297 -9.91 -1.32 -15.71
C CYS A 297 -10.32 -1.60 -14.25
N HIS A 298 -9.73 -0.91 -13.27
CA HIS A 298 -9.88 -1.24 -11.85
C HIS A 298 -10.75 -0.26 -11.04
N GLU A 299 -11.28 0.81 -11.66
CA GLU A 299 -11.87 1.96 -10.95
C GLU A 299 -10.82 2.67 -10.05
N ASN A 300 -11.19 3.77 -9.40
CA ASN A 300 -10.33 4.59 -8.53
C ASN A 300 -10.94 4.91 -7.16
N HIS A 301 -12.26 4.85 -7.01
CA HIS A 301 -12.98 4.96 -5.74
C HIS A 301 -13.73 3.66 -5.41
N ASP A 302 -14.35 2.97 -6.36
CA ASP A 302 -15.04 1.69 -6.14
C ASP A 302 -14.18 0.47 -6.53
N ILE A 303 -12.93 0.46 -6.07
CA ILE A 303 -11.95 -0.57 -6.44
C ILE A 303 -12.40 -1.92 -5.88
N LYS A 304 -12.72 -2.88 -6.75
CA LYS A 304 -13.13 -4.24 -6.38
C LYS A 304 -11.91 -5.14 -6.17
N PRO A 305 -12.05 -6.28 -5.44
CA PRO A 305 -11.01 -7.30 -5.39
C PRO A 305 -10.65 -7.77 -6.81
N ALA A 306 -9.35 -7.73 -7.14
CA ALA A 306 -8.88 -8.20 -8.44
C ALA A 306 -9.13 -9.72 -8.58
N SER A 307 -9.71 -10.13 -9.70
CA SER A 307 -10.11 -11.51 -9.91
C SER A 307 -9.98 -11.93 -11.38
N THR A 308 -9.93 -13.24 -11.62
CA THR A 308 -9.82 -13.82 -12.97
C THR A 308 -11.05 -13.53 -13.83
N GLU A 309 -12.17 -13.21 -13.22
CA GLU A 309 -13.42 -12.86 -13.90
C GLU A 309 -13.30 -11.54 -14.69
N MET A 310 -12.38 -10.65 -14.29
CA MET A 310 -12.05 -9.43 -15.03
C MET A 310 -11.36 -9.72 -16.37
N LEU A 311 -10.81 -10.93 -16.55
CA LEU A 311 -10.08 -11.33 -17.74
C LEU A 311 -10.98 -12.07 -18.74
N GLY A 312 -10.70 -11.92 -20.04
CA GLY A 312 -11.46 -12.52 -21.13
C GLY A 312 -12.50 -11.58 -21.71
N LEU A 313 -13.58 -12.12 -22.25
CA LEU A 313 -14.64 -11.37 -22.94
C LEU A 313 -16.06 -11.64 -22.40
N GLY A 314 -16.18 -12.47 -21.34
CA GLY A 314 -17.46 -12.77 -20.70
C GLY A 314 -17.96 -11.63 -19.81
N GLY A 315 -19.16 -11.77 -19.24
CA GLY A 315 -19.91 -10.71 -18.53
C GLY A 315 -19.08 -9.67 -17.74
N PRO A 316 -18.42 -10.05 -16.63
CA PRO A 316 -17.67 -9.11 -15.78
C PRO A 316 -16.28 -8.74 -16.32
N ALA A 317 -15.90 -9.20 -17.51
CA ALA A 317 -14.57 -8.97 -18.05
C ALA A 317 -14.41 -7.52 -18.51
N VAL A 318 -13.31 -6.88 -18.13
CA VAL A 318 -13.09 -5.46 -18.45
C VAL A 318 -12.58 -5.25 -19.87
N CYS A 319 -11.99 -6.29 -20.47
CA CYS A 319 -11.42 -6.24 -21.81
C CYS A 319 -12.48 -6.06 -22.90
N SER A 320 -13.69 -6.60 -22.69
CA SER A 320 -14.80 -6.56 -23.65
C SER A 320 -15.32 -5.13 -23.93
N THR A 321 -15.01 -4.18 -23.05
CA THR A 321 -15.29 -2.75 -23.23
C THR A 321 -14.63 -2.18 -24.50
N CYS A 322 -13.47 -2.72 -24.88
CA CYS A 322 -12.67 -2.21 -26.00
C CYS A 322 -12.29 -3.29 -27.03
N HIS A 323 -12.38 -4.57 -26.68
CA HIS A 323 -11.97 -5.67 -27.53
C HIS A 323 -13.12 -6.63 -27.80
N ASP A 324 -13.37 -6.92 -29.07
CA ASP A 324 -14.24 -8.02 -29.48
C ASP A 324 -13.47 -9.35 -29.62
N ALA A 325 -14.19 -10.45 -29.84
CA ALA A 325 -13.63 -11.79 -30.01
C ALA A 325 -12.77 -11.96 -31.28
N GLY A 326 -13.00 -11.15 -32.32
CA GLY A 326 -12.23 -11.12 -33.56
C GLY A 326 -10.93 -10.32 -33.44
N SER A 327 -10.78 -9.50 -32.40
CA SER A 327 -9.58 -8.69 -32.17
C SER A 327 -8.42 -9.52 -31.59
N LYS A 328 -7.18 -9.09 -31.88
CA LYS A 328 -5.97 -9.73 -31.29
C LYS A 328 -5.99 -9.63 -29.75
N GLY A 329 -6.42 -8.49 -29.21
CA GLY A 329 -6.53 -8.26 -27.76
C GLY A 329 -7.57 -9.16 -27.11
N GLY A 330 -8.73 -9.34 -27.74
CA GLY A 330 -9.78 -10.23 -27.24
C GLY A 330 -9.35 -11.69 -27.20
N ARG A 331 -8.70 -12.19 -28.26
CA ARG A 331 -8.12 -13.55 -28.25
C ARG A 331 -7.07 -13.72 -27.16
N ALA A 332 -6.15 -12.76 -27.03
CA ALA A 332 -5.13 -12.80 -25.98
C ALA A 332 -5.75 -12.83 -24.56
N ALA A 333 -6.81 -12.06 -24.32
CA ALA A 333 -7.50 -12.04 -23.04
C ALA A 333 -8.13 -13.40 -22.70
N VAL A 334 -8.80 -14.03 -23.67
CA VAL A 334 -9.40 -15.37 -23.48
C VAL A 334 -8.33 -16.43 -23.24
N GLU A 335 -7.23 -16.38 -23.98
CA GLU A 335 -6.11 -17.33 -23.82
C GLU A 335 -5.42 -17.19 -22.46
N MET A 336 -5.10 -15.96 -22.04
CA MET A 336 -4.55 -15.71 -20.70
C MET A 336 -5.47 -16.20 -19.59
N ARG A 337 -6.79 -16.05 -19.75
CA ARG A 337 -7.77 -16.60 -18.80
C ARG A 337 -7.72 -18.11 -18.75
N ALA A 338 -7.74 -18.78 -19.91
CA ALA A 338 -7.68 -20.23 -19.97
C ALA A 338 -6.43 -20.79 -19.28
N LEU A 339 -5.27 -20.14 -19.45
CA LEU A 339 -4.02 -20.53 -18.78
C LEU A 339 -4.14 -20.43 -17.24
N ILE A 340 -4.66 -19.32 -16.72
CA ILE A 340 -4.80 -19.10 -15.28
C ILE A 340 -5.87 -20.04 -14.68
N ASP A 341 -7.01 -20.21 -15.37
CA ASP A 341 -8.08 -21.12 -14.94
C ASP A 341 -7.62 -22.58 -14.96
N GLY A 342 -6.82 -22.97 -15.95
CA GLY A 342 -6.19 -24.29 -16.02
C GLY A 342 -5.28 -24.57 -14.83
N LEU A 343 -4.35 -23.64 -14.53
CA LEU A 343 -3.48 -23.74 -13.36
C LEU A 343 -4.28 -23.80 -12.06
N ARG A 344 -5.28 -22.91 -11.90
CA ARG A 344 -6.14 -22.91 -10.70
C ARG A 344 -6.81 -24.27 -10.51
N THR A 345 -7.39 -24.82 -11.57
CA THR A 345 -8.09 -26.12 -11.55
C THR A 345 -7.16 -27.25 -11.14
N GLU A 346 -5.98 -27.36 -11.74
CA GLU A 346 -5.02 -28.41 -11.39
C GLU A 346 -4.46 -28.26 -9.97
N ARG A 347 -4.23 -27.02 -9.52
CA ARG A 347 -3.85 -26.76 -8.13
C ARG A 347 -4.95 -27.16 -7.14
N ASP A 348 -6.21 -26.85 -7.46
CA ASP A 348 -7.37 -27.27 -6.66
C ASP A 348 -7.46 -28.79 -6.56
N ARG A 349 -7.35 -29.46 -7.69
CA ARG A 349 -7.34 -30.93 -7.78
C ARG A 349 -6.20 -31.55 -6.96
N ALA A 350 -5.01 -30.97 -7.01
CA ALA A 350 -3.87 -31.38 -6.19
C ALA A 350 -4.12 -31.15 -4.69
N SER A 351 -4.74 -30.03 -4.31
CA SER A 351 -5.13 -29.75 -2.92
C SER A 351 -6.14 -30.77 -2.40
N GLU A 352 -7.15 -31.09 -3.19
CA GLU A 352 -8.22 -32.00 -2.81
C GLU A 352 -7.70 -33.43 -2.59
N ILE A 353 -6.85 -33.95 -3.48
CA ILE A 353 -6.30 -35.30 -3.33
C ILE A 353 -5.41 -35.40 -2.07
N LEU A 354 -4.65 -34.35 -1.75
CA LEU A 354 -3.85 -34.30 -0.53
C LEU A 354 -4.71 -34.20 0.73
N ALA A 355 -5.83 -33.47 0.68
CA ALA A 355 -6.78 -33.43 1.79
C ALA A 355 -7.38 -34.82 2.06
N ARG A 356 -7.79 -35.54 0.99
CA ARG A 356 -8.27 -36.93 1.10
C ARG A 356 -7.22 -37.88 1.66
N ALA A 357 -5.97 -37.77 1.21
CA ALA A 357 -4.85 -38.57 1.71
C ALA A 357 -4.56 -38.31 3.19
N GLU A 358 -4.52 -37.04 3.62
CA GLU A 358 -4.32 -36.69 5.03
C GLU A 358 -5.47 -37.21 5.92
N GLN A 359 -6.72 -36.99 5.51
CA GLN A 359 -7.89 -37.49 6.25
C GLN A 359 -7.88 -39.01 6.41
N ALA A 360 -7.23 -39.71 5.48
CA ALA A 360 -7.04 -41.15 5.52
C ALA A 360 -5.80 -41.60 6.34
N GLY A 361 -5.11 -40.66 7.00
CA GLY A 361 -3.96 -40.90 7.88
C GLY A 361 -2.62 -41.00 7.14
N MET A 362 -2.54 -40.58 5.88
CA MET A 362 -1.28 -40.60 5.12
C MET A 362 -0.45 -39.34 5.35
N GLU A 363 0.87 -39.51 5.40
CA GLU A 363 1.83 -38.41 5.48
C GLU A 363 1.86 -37.65 4.14
N VAL A 364 1.56 -36.35 4.16
CA VAL A 364 1.52 -35.49 2.96
C VAL A 364 2.09 -34.08 3.18
N SER A 365 2.79 -33.84 4.28
CA SER A 365 3.28 -32.50 4.65
C SER A 365 4.23 -31.91 3.60
N GLN A 366 5.16 -32.73 3.08
CA GLN A 366 6.08 -32.30 2.02
C GLN A 366 5.33 -31.95 0.72
N ALA A 367 4.34 -32.75 0.35
CA ALA A 367 3.54 -32.50 -0.85
C ALA A 367 2.70 -31.22 -0.72
N ARG A 368 2.22 -30.90 0.48
CA ARG A 368 1.54 -29.62 0.78
C ARG A 368 2.46 -28.42 0.70
N PHE A 369 3.65 -28.54 1.27
CA PHE A 369 4.66 -27.49 1.15
C PHE A 369 4.98 -27.22 -0.33
N GLU A 370 5.17 -28.26 -1.13
CA GLU A 370 5.40 -28.11 -2.58
C GLU A 370 4.19 -27.56 -3.34
N LEU A 371 2.96 -27.81 -2.88
CA LEU A 371 1.76 -27.17 -3.44
C LEU A 371 1.79 -25.65 -3.27
N GLY A 372 2.46 -25.14 -2.24
CA GLY A 372 2.76 -23.72 -2.06
C GLY A 372 3.46 -23.12 -3.29
N GLY A 373 4.39 -23.85 -3.91
CA GLY A 373 5.03 -23.39 -5.15
C GLY A 373 4.05 -23.20 -6.31
N ALA A 374 3.04 -24.07 -6.46
CA ALA A 374 2.01 -23.89 -7.48
C ALA A 374 1.11 -22.66 -7.18
N ASN A 375 0.88 -22.33 -5.90
CA ASN A 375 0.21 -21.10 -5.52
C ASN A 375 1.03 -19.85 -5.86
N ASP A 376 2.33 -19.87 -5.61
CA ASP A 376 3.23 -18.76 -5.94
C ASP A 376 3.25 -18.50 -7.45
N GLU A 377 3.35 -19.56 -8.25
CA GLU A 377 3.27 -19.46 -9.71
C GLU A 377 1.90 -18.95 -10.20
N LEU A 378 0.80 -19.32 -9.52
CA LEU A 378 -0.53 -18.77 -9.82
C LEU A 378 -0.61 -17.26 -9.52
N VAL A 379 0.01 -16.80 -8.43
CA VAL A 379 0.11 -15.37 -8.11
C VAL A 379 0.93 -14.63 -9.15
N LYS A 380 2.08 -15.19 -9.57
CA LYS A 380 2.91 -14.62 -10.64
C LYS A 380 2.19 -14.58 -11.98
N ALA A 381 1.48 -15.64 -12.36
CA ALA A 381 0.70 -15.69 -13.60
C ALA A 381 -0.40 -14.62 -13.62
N ARG A 382 -1.08 -14.39 -12.49
CA ARG A 382 -2.05 -13.30 -12.33
C ARG A 382 -1.39 -11.92 -12.45
N ALA A 383 -0.20 -11.75 -11.88
CA ALA A 383 0.55 -10.50 -12.03
C ALA A 383 0.95 -10.23 -13.49
N ALA A 384 1.44 -11.27 -14.17
CA ALA A 384 1.91 -11.24 -15.56
C ALA A 384 0.84 -10.77 -16.57
N VAL A 385 -0.46 -10.83 -16.22
CA VAL A 385 -1.55 -10.26 -17.03
C VAL A 385 -1.31 -8.79 -17.36
N HIS A 386 -0.69 -8.02 -16.46
CA HIS A 386 -0.41 -6.61 -16.65
C HIS A 386 0.66 -6.33 -17.73
N ALA A 387 1.39 -7.36 -18.19
CA ALA A 387 2.25 -7.24 -19.38
C ALA A 387 1.43 -7.22 -20.68
N PHE A 388 0.18 -7.70 -20.64
CA PHE A 388 -0.69 -7.93 -21.80
C PHE A 388 -0.03 -8.81 -22.86
N GLN A 389 0.75 -9.80 -22.42
CA GLN A 389 1.42 -10.76 -23.28
C GLN A 389 1.11 -12.18 -22.82
N VAL A 390 0.50 -12.96 -23.71
CA VAL A 390 0.18 -14.37 -23.46
C VAL A 390 1.42 -15.16 -23.04
N ALA A 391 2.55 -14.93 -23.69
CA ALA A 391 3.80 -15.63 -23.39
C ALA A 391 4.27 -15.43 -21.94
N ALA A 392 4.08 -14.23 -21.38
CA ALA A 392 4.44 -13.93 -19.99
C ALA A 392 3.56 -14.70 -19.00
N VAL A 393 2.24 -14.72 -19.23
CA VAL A 393 1.30 -15.48 -18.39
C VAL A 393 1.54 -16.99 -18.53
N LYS A 394 1.75 -17.47 -19.76
CA LYS A 394 1.99 -18.88 -20.08
C LYS A 394 3.21 -19.43 -19.35
N LYS A 395 4.31 -18.69 -19.36
CA LYS A 395 5.56 -19.08 -18.68
C LYS A 395 5.33 -19.41 -17.20
N GLU A 396 4.68 -18.52 -16.46
CA GLU A 396 4.42 -18.72 -15.03
C GLU A 396 3.32 -19.79 -14.83
N ALA A 397 2.30 -19.83 -15.70
CA ALA A 397 1.23 -20.83 -15.61
C ALA A 397 1.74 -22.28 -15.82
N GLU A 398 2.60 -22.52 -16.81
CA GLU A 398 3.18 -23.83 -17.10
C GLU A 398 4.13 -24.31 -15.99
N ALA A 399 4.90 -23.40 -15.39
CA ALA A 399 5.72 -23.70 -14.22
C ALA A 399 4.84 -24.18 -13.05
N GLY A 400 3.75 -23.46 -12.76
CA GLY A 400 2.79 -23.85 -11.73
C GLY A 400 2.09 -25.18 -12.03
N LEU A 401 1.73 -25.43 -13.30
CA LEU A 401 1.04 -26.66 -13.72
C LEU A 401 1.93 -27.87 -13.49
N THR A 402 3.22 -27.75 -13.81
CA THR A 402 4.21 -28.81 -13.58
C THR A 402 4.30 -29.18 -12.10
N ILE A 403 4.31 -28.18 -11.22
CA ILE A 403 4.33 -28.39 -9.76
C ILE A 403 3.01 -29.06 -9.31
N ALA A 404 1.87 -28.53 -9.72
CA ALA A 404 0.55 -29.04 -9.34
C ALA A 404 0.36 -30.51 -9.76
N GLN A 405 0.75 -30.87 -10.99
CA GLN A 405 0.68 -32.25 -11.50
C GLN A 405 1.59 -33.20 -10.71
N LYS A 406 2.83 -32.77 -10.39
CA LYS A 406 3.76 -33.55 -9.55
C LYS A 406 3.19 -33.78 -8.14
N VAL A 407 2.58 -32.74 -7.56
CA VAL A 407 1.93 -32.84 -6.25
C VAL A 407 0.72 -33.77 -6.29
N TYR A 408 -0.14 -33.63 -7.30
CA TYR A 408 -1.30 -34.50 -7.49
C TYR A 408 -0.88 -35.98 -7.57
N ALA A 409 0.15 -36.29 -8.38
CA ALA A 409 0.68 -37.65 -8.50
C ALA A 409 1.23 -38.22 -7.18
N ARG A 410 1.69 -37.37 -6.25
CA ARG A 410 2.08 -37.82 -4.89
C ARG A 410 0.89 -38.08 -4.00
N GLY A 411 -0.15 -37.26 -4.06
CA GLY A 411 -1.40 -37.52 -3.35
C GLY A 411 -2.06 -38.82 -3.79
N VAL A 412 -2.06 -39.10 -5.10
CA VAL A 412 -2.54 -40.39 -5.63
C VAL A 412 -1.71 -41.55 -5.10
N ARG A 413 -0.37 -41.47 -5.16
CA ARG A 413 0.52 -42.49 -4.61
C ARG A 413 0.33 -42.73 -3.12
N ALA A 414 0.10 -41.68 -2.32
CA ALA A 414 -0.21 -41.83 -0.90
C ALA A 414 -1.49 -42.66 -0.67
N LEU A 415 -2.53 -42.46 -1.47
CA LEU A 415 -3.76 -43.27 -1.40
C LEU A 415 -3.59 -44.69 -1.95
N GLU A 416 -2.66 -44.91 -2.88
CA GLU A 416 -2.24 -46.25 -3.32
C GLU A 416 -1.50 -46.99 -2.21
N ASP A 417 -0.55 -46.34 -1.55
CA ASP A 417 0.18 -46.89 -0.41
C ASP A 417 -0.77 -47.25 0.75
N LEU A 418 -1.78 -46.42 1.00
CA LEU A 418 -2.82 -46.74 1.98
C LEU A 418 -3.56 -48.03 1.63
N ARG A 419 -3.99 -48.16 0.37
CA ARG A 419 -4.69 -49.36 -0.11
C ARG A 419 -3.79 -50.59 0.02
N PHE A 420 -2.53 -50.47 -0.37
CA PHE A 420 -1.54 -51.53 -0.23
C PHE A 420 -1.36 -51.97 1.23
N ARG A 421 -1.18 -51.02 2.16
CA ARG A 421 -1.05 -51.31 3.60
C ARG A 421 -2.30 -52.00 4.18
N ARG A 422 -3.50 -51.58 3.77
CA ARG A 422 -4.75 -52.21 4.21
C ARG A 422 -4.88 -53.63 3.68
N THR A 423 -4.62 -53.85 2.39
CA THR A 423 -4.66 -55.19 1.80
C THR A 423 -3.61 -56.10 2.44
N GLY A 424 -2.38 -55.61 2.63
CA GLY A 424 -1.31 -56.34 3.31
C GLY A 424 -1.71 -56.73 4.73
N LEU A 425 -2.27 -55.80 5.52
CA LEU A 425 -2.75 -56.08 6.87
C LEU A 425 -3.84 -57.16 6.88
N VAL A 426 -4.81 -57.10 5.96
CA VAL A 426 -5.85 -58.13 5.84
C VAL A 426 -5.25 -59.50 5.54
N VAL A 427 -4.31 -59.57 4.58
CA VAL A 427 -3.62 -60.83 4.23
C VAL A 427 -2.83 -61.37 5.43
N SER A 428 -2.05 -60.53 6.12
CA SER A 428 -1.32 -60.92 7.33
C SER A 428 -2.25 -61.42 8.43
N LEU A 429 -3.39 -60.75 8.63
CA LEU A 429 -4.37 -61.13 9.65
C LEU A 429 -5.02 -62.48 9.33
N VAL A 430 -5.34 -62.75 8.06
CA VAL A 430 -5.84 -64.06 7.61
C VAL A 430 -4.81 -65.15 7.88
N ILE A 431 -3.53 -64.94 7.53
CA ILE A 431 -2.46 -65.91 7.79
C ILE A 431 -2.33 -66.18 9.30
N ILE A 432 -2.35 -65.13 10.13
CA ILE A 432 -2.27 -65.26 11.59
C ILE A 432 -3.47 -66.07 12.12
N VAL A 433 -4.69 -65.79 11.67
CA VAL A 433 -5.90 -66.52 12.09
C VAL A 433 -5.81 -68.00 11.68
N VAL A 434 -5.34 -68.30 10.47
CA VAL A 434 -5.14 -69.68 10.01
C VAL A 434 -4.09 -70.41 10.86
N LEU A 435 -2.97 -69.75 11.18
CA LEU A 435 -1.93 -70.30 12.05
C LEU A 435 -2.45 -70.56 13.47
N ILE A 436 -3.20 -69.62 14.05
CA ILE A 436 -3.84 -69.79 15.36
C ILE A 436 -4.81 -70.97 15.33
N ALA A 437 -5.66 -71.07 14.30
CA ALA A 437 -6.59 -72.19 14.16
C ALA A 437 -5.86 -73.54 14.04
N ALA A 438 -4.78 -73.61 13.26
CA ALA A 438 -3.95 -74.81 13.13
C ALA A 438 -3.30 -75.21 14.47
N LEU A 439 -2.79 -74.23 15.23
CA LEU A 439 -2.25 -74.43 16.58
C LEU A 439 -3.31 -74.99 17.53
N VAL A 440 -4.51 -74.41 17.56
CA VAL A 440 -5.62 -74.87 18.40
C VAL A 440 -6.05 -76.29 18.03
N LEU A 441 -6.17 -76.61 16.74
CA LEU A 441 -6.47 -77.96 16.27
C LEU A 441 -5.38 -78.95 16.69
N LYS A 442 -4.11 -78.54 16.61
CA LYS A 442 -2.98 -79.38 17.01
C LYS A 442 -2.97 -79.65 18.51
N ILE A 443 -3.22 -78.64 19.34
CA ILE A 443 -3.34 -78.78 20.79
C ILE A 443 -4.47 -79.76 21.13
N ARG A 444 -5.66 -79.58 20.54
CA ARG A 444 -6.80 -80.51 20.73
C ARG A 444 -6.48 -81.94 20.28
N GLN A 445 -5.71 -82.12 19.21
CA GLN A 445 -5.27 -83.44 18.76
C GLN A 445 -4.35 -84.12 19.79
N ILE A 446 -3.43 -83.36 20.38
CA ILE A 446 -2.52 -83.86 21.42
C ILE A 446 -3.32 -84.23 22.67
N GLU A 447 -4.18 -83.35 23.17
CA GLU A 447 -5.02 -83.63 24.35
C GLU A 447 -5.90 -84.88 24.18
N ARG A 448 -6.45 -85.09 22.98
CA ARG A 448 -7.20 -86.33 22.66
C ARG A 448 -6.33 -87.58 22.71
N ARG A 449 -5.08 -87.50 22.23
CA ARG A 449 -4.12 -88.63 22.33
C ARG A 449 -3.72 -88.91 23.78
N THR A 450 -3.58 -87.90 24.62
CA THR A 450 -3.23 -88.05 26.04
C THR A 450 -4.39 -88.58 26.89
N ARG A 451 -5.64 -88.42 26.43
CA ARG A 451 -6.86 -88.93 27.09
C ARG A 451 -7.32 -90.33 26.65
N SER A 452 -6.56 -91.03 25.79
CA SER A 452 -6.82 -92.45 25.53
C SER A 452 -6.58 -93.25 26.82
N PRO A 453 -7.58 -94.01 27.32
CA PRO A 453 -7.40 -94.80 28.52
C PRO A 453 -6.34 -95.87 28.27
N ILE A 454 -5.41 -96.00 29.22
CA ILE A 454 -4.57 -97.19 29.36
C ILE A 454 -5.53 -98.36 29.61
N GLN A 455 -5.89 -99.08 28.54
CA GLN A 455 -6.43 -100.42 28.63
C GLN A 455 -5.26 -101.39 28.43
N GLY A 456 -4.96 -102.15 29.48
CA GLY A 456 -3.89 -103.13 29.54
C GLY A 456 -3.23 -103.08 30.89
#